data_AF-A0AAV1VLB5-F1
#
_entry.id   AF-A0AAV1VLB5-F1
#
_cell.length_a   1.000
_cell.length_b   1.000
_cell.length_c   1.000
_cell.angle_alpha   90.00
_cell.angle_beta   90.00
_cell.angle_gamma   90.00
#
_symmetry.space_group_name_H-M   'P 1'
#
loop_
_entity.id
_entity.type
_entity.pdbx_description
1 polymer ?
#
loop_
_entity_poly.entity_id
_entity_poly.type
_entity_poly.pdbx_seq_one_letter_code
_entity_poly.pdbx_strand_id
1 'polypeptide(L)'
;MSDAFSASFREFCVGVQHAVSLHRILLFYLKSRLICVSSAKCVVLNGLIFLGSIYFFDQVVIPVIHLFGELLHRSFTYGTTAQVDDVRDRVDGFVFLLYQVLWMYPIYSISFILNTIWYQEIADDAYLQLHGKPSPTAVTDMIRDEMYRAILVAFFLLQTVLSYLIPVVGPATSFVHLSWLYSLYCFEYKWSLAGWSLERRLAHLEQNWAYFAGFGSPFTLATFFVPNFVSKGIFALLFPVFLLQAIACDPETEGNEALQKLPMFRFSRWWSLQLLRRIGHATGLKTKAQRAMEKQNRGKRS
;
A
#
# COMPACT_ATOMS: atom_id res chain seq x y z
N MET A 1 28.87 7.06 16.89
CA MET A 1 28.01 5.93 16.45
C MET A 1 26.88 5.67 17.46
N SER A 2 27.19 5.63 18.76
CA SER A 2 26.21 5.68 19.87
C SER A 2 25.12 6.75 19.67
N ASP A 3 25.53 8.00 19.43
CA ASP A 3 24.60 9.14 19.46
C ASP A 3 23.65 9.16 18.25
N ALA A 4 24.13 8.75 17.07
CA ALA A 4 23.32 8.61 15.86
C ALA A 4 22.30 7.46 15.97
N PHE A 5 22.69 6.34 16.58
CA PHE A 5 21.77 5.24 16.86
C PHE A 5 20.71 5.67 17.89
N SER A 6 21.12 6.32 18.98
CA SER A 6 20.20 6.83 20.00
C SER A 6 19.24 7.86 19.43
N ALA A 7 19.69 8.76 18.55
CA ALA A 7 18.84 9.72 17.87
C ALA A 7 17.84 9.01 16.95
N SER A 8 18.29 8.07 16.11
CA SER A 8 17.42 7.29 15.23
C SER A 8 16.37 6.50 16.03
N PHE A 9 16.77 5.90 17.15
CA PHE A 9 15.86 5.17 18.02
C PHE A 9 14.80 6.08 18.67
N ARG A 10 15.20 7.28 19.11
CA ARG A 10 14.27 8.29 19.62
C ARG A 10 13.24 8.67 18.56
N GLU A 11 13.68 8.97 17.34
CA GLU A 11 12.78 9.29 16.22
C GLU A 11 11.81 8.15 15.90
N PHE A 12 12.31 6.91 15.92
CA PHE A 12 11.46 5.72 15.78
C PHE A 12 10.40 5.65 16.88
N CYS A 13 10.78 5.84 18.14
CA CYS A 13 9.84 5.84 19.27
C CYS A 13 8.79 6.96 19.15
N VAL A 14 9.18 8.16 18.72
CA VAL A 14 8.24 9.27 18.46
C VAL A 14 7.24 8.89 17.35
N GLY A 15 7.74 8.29 16.27
CA GLY A 15 6.89 7.75 15.20
C GLY A 15 5.85 6.74 15.72
N VAL A 16 6.29 5.76 16.52
CA VAL A 16 5.41 4.77 17.16
C VAL A 16 4.38 5.45 18.06
N GLN A 17 4.83 6.38 18.91
CA GLN A 17 3.96 7.12 19.82
C GLN A 17 2.86 7.89 19.06
N HIS A 18 3.22 8.57 17.97
CA HIS A 18 2.26 9.28 17.12
C HIS A 18 1.25 8.33 16.48
N ALA A 19 1.72 7.20 15.95
CA ALA A 19 0.86 6.20 15.34
C ALA A 19 -0.19 5.63 16.32
N VAL A 20 0.16 5.44 17.60
CA VAL A 20 -0.76 4.87 18.61
C VAL A 20 -1.55 5.92 19.41
N SER A 21 -1.28 7.21 19.20
CA SER A 21 -1.91 8.33 19.92
C SER A 21 -3.34 8.63 19.44
N LEU A 22 -4.26 7.68 19.60
CA LEU A 22 -5.65 7.75 19.10
C LEU A 22 -6.45 8.95 19.64
N HIS A 23 -6.07 9.49 20.80
CA HIS A 23 -6.69 10.69 21.35
C HIS A 23 -6.65 11.91 20.41
N ARG A 24 -5.62 12.01 19.55
CA ARG A 24 -5.43 13.13 18.62
C ARG A 24 -6.50 13.18 17.52
N ILE A 25 -7.00 12.02 17.09
CA ILE A 25 -7.98 11.93 16.01
C ILE A 25 -9.43 11.94 16.50
N LEU A 26 -9.66 11.81 17.81
CA LEU A 26 -11.01 11.88 18.40
C LEU A 26 -11.72 13.18 18.04
N LEU A 27 -10.99 14.30 18.03
CA LEU A 27 -11.54 15.61 17.67
C LEU A 27 -12.07 15.64 16.23
N PHE A 28 -11.45 14.92 15.29
CA PHE A 28 -11.97 14.83 13.91
C PHE A 28 -13.32 14.12 13.86
N TYR A 29 -13.43 12.99 14.55
CA TYR A 29 -14.68 12.22 14.63
C TYR A 29 -15.81 12.98 15.31
N LEU A 30 -15.49 13.78 16.33
CA LEU A 30 -16.46 14.61 17.04
C LEU A 30 -16.90 15.84 16.23
N LYS A 31 -15.99 16.44 15.47
CA LYS A 31 -16.27 17.66 14.69
C LYS A 31 -16.91 17.39 13.33
N SER A 32 -16.59 16.26 12.70
CA SER A 32 -17.04 15.96 11.35
C SER A 32 -17.87 14.69 11.26
N ARG A 33 -19.16 14.90 10.98
CA ARG A 33 -20.09 13.82 10.65
C ARG A 33 -19.66 13.07 9.39
N LEU A 34 -19.01 13.76 8.44
CA LEU A 34 -18.52 13.14 7.20
C LEU A 34 -17.44 12.12 7.50
N ILE A 35 -16.41 12.48 8.29
CA ILE A 35 -15.34 11.56 8.69
C ILE A 35 -15.91 10.34 9.42
N CYS A 36 -16.86 10.57 10.34
CA CYS A 36 -17.51 9.50 11.08
C CYS A 36 -18.29 8.54 10.16
N VAL A 37 -19.14 9.08 9.28
CA VAL A 37 -19.95 8.28 8.36
C VAL A 37 -19.08 7.54 7.35
N SER A 38 -18.08 8.19 6.75
CA SER A 38 -17.19 7.54 5.77
C SER A 38 -16.30 6.48 6.43
N SER A 39 -15.78 6.72 7.64
CA SER A 39 -15.06 5.68 8.40
C SER A 39 -15.97 4.51 8.77
N ALA A 40 -17.21 4.77 9.18
CA ALA A 40 -18.19 3.73 9.49
C ALA A 40 -18.54 2.90 8.25
N LYS A 41 -18.72 3.54 7.08
CA LYS A 41 -18.91 2.84 5.80
C LYS A 41 -17.72 1.94 5.47
N CYS A 42 -16.49 2.41 5.63
CA CYS A 42 -15.29 1.59 5.48
C CYS A 42 -15.33 0.37 6.41
N VAL A 43 -15.59 0.57 7.70
CA VAL A 43 -15.59 -0.53 8.68
C VAL A 43 -16.69 -1.53 8.39
N VAL A 44 -17.91 -1.06 8.12
CA VAL A 44 -19.06 -1.93 7.82
C VAL A 44 -18.84 -2.69 6.52
N LEU A 45 -18.43 -2.03 5.43
CA LEU A 45 -18.18 -2.68 4.16
C LEU A 45 -17.08 -3.74 4.29
N ASN A 46 -15.90 -3.37 4.80
CA ASN A 46 -14.77 -4.29 4.89
C ASN A 46 -15.03 -5.41 5.89
N GLY A 47 -15.72 -5.13 7.01
CA GLY A 47 -16.16 -6.14 7.96
C GLY A 47 -17.13 -7.14 7.34
N LEU A 48 -18.17 -6.67 6.64
CA LEU A 48 -19.13 -7.52 5.96
C LEU A 48 -18.49 -8.34 4.84
N ILE A 49 -17.62 -7.74 4.03
CA ILE A 49 -16.92 -8.44 2.95
C ILE A 49 -16.00 -9.51 3.53
N PHE A 50 -15.23 -9.19 4.57
CA PHE A 50 -14.27 -10.12 5.16
C PHE A 50 -14.97 -11.27 5.89
N LEU A 51 -15.83 -10.96 6.85
CA LEU A 51 -16.55 -11.96 7.63
C LEU A 51 -17.55 -12.74 6.76
N GLY A 52 -18.23 -12.04 5.84
CA GLY A 52 -19.16 -12.66 4.89
C GLY A 52 -18.46 -13.59 3.92
N SER A 53 -17.26 -13.24 3.42
CA SER A 53 -16.49 -14.13 2.56
C SER A 53 -15.99 -15.37 3.29
N ILE A 54 -15.58 -15.25 4.55
CA ILE A 54 -15.19 -16.40 5.40
C ILE A 54 -16.41 -17.28 5.66
N TYR A 55 -17.53 -16.70 6.10
CA TYR A 55 -18.75 -17.44 6.35
C TYR A 55 -19.26 -18.17 5.10
N PHE A 56 -19.26 -17.50 3.95
CA PHE A 56 -19.65 -18.11 2.68
C PHE A 56 -18.70 -19.25 2.28
N PHE A 57 -17.39 -19.08 2.50
CA PHE A 57 -16.41 -20.14 2.26
C PHE A 57 -16.71 -21.37 3.13
N ASP A 58 -16.88 -21.17 4.44
CA ASP A 58 -17.06 -22.27 5.38
C ASP A 58 -18.41 -22.98 5.23
N GLN A 59 -19.48 -22.23 4.97
CA GLN A 59 -20.85 -22.79 4.95
C GLN A 59 -21.34 -23.21 3.57
N VAL A 60 -20.74 -22.70 2.49
CA VAL A 60 -21.19 -23.00 1.12
C VAL A 60 -20.08 -23.66 0.33
N VAL A 61 -18.90 -23.05 0.27
CA VAL A 61 -17.82 -23.56 -0.59
C VAL A 61 -17.29 -24.90 -0.09
N ILE A 62 -16.95 -25.02 1.20
CA ILE A 62 -16.44 -26.28 1.77
C ILE A 62 -17.45 -27.43 1.62
N PRO A 63 -18.74 -27.28 1.97
CA PRO A 63 -19.71 -28.36 1.78
C PRO A 63 -19.92 -28.74 0.31
N VAL A 64 -19.90 -27.77 -0.62
CA VAL A 64 -19.99 -28.04 -2.05
C VAL A 64 -18.76 -28.83 -2.52
N ILE A 65 -17.56 -28.47 -2.07
CA ILE A 65 -16.32 -29.22 -2.35
C ILE A 65 -16.47 -30.66 -1.86
N HIS A 66 -16.89 -30.88 -0.62
CA HIS A 66 -17.09 -32.22 -0.08
C HIS A 66 -18.14 -33.02 -0.85
N LEU A 67 -19.27 -32.40 -1.21
CA LEU A 67 -20.32 -33.04 -2.00
C LEU A 67 -19.80 -33.48 -3.37
N PHE A 68 -19.07 -32.62 -4.08
CA PHE A 68 -18.46 -32.97 -5.36
C PHE A 68 -17.40 -34.07 -5.21
N GLY A 69 -16.58 -34.01 -4.16
CA GLY A 69 -15.59 -35.04 -3.83
C GLY A 69 -16.24 -36.40 -3.59
N GLU A 70 -17.34 -36.45 -2.84
CA GLU A 70 -18.11 -37.69 -2.60
C GLU A 70 -18.78 -38.22 -3.87
N LEU A 71 -19.35 -37.34 -4.70
CA LEU A 71 -19.96 -37.73 -5.99
C LEU A 71 -18.93 -38.31 -6.96
N LEU A 72 -17.74 -37.72 -7.02
CA LEU A 72 -16.62 -38.24 -7.81
C LEU A 72 -16.15 -39.59 -7.27
N HIS A 73 -16.00 -39.73 -5.95
CA HIS A 73 -15.61 -41.01 -5.36
C HIS A 73 -16.59 -42.14 -5.71
N ARG A 74 -17.90 -41.87 -5.63
CA ARG A 74 -18.95 -42.83 -6.03
C ARG A 74 -18.93 -43.15 -7.52
N SER A 75 -18.53 -42.22 -8.36
CA SER A 75 -18.45 -42.41 -9.82
C SER A 75 -17.20 -43.20 -10.24
N PHE A 76 -16.13 -43.12 -9.45
CA PHE A 76 -14.82 -43.73 -9.72
C PHE A 76 -14.53 -44.97 -8.85
N THR A 77 -15.54 -45.64 -8.28
CA THR A 77 -15.43 -46.83 -7.40
C THR A 77 -14.71 -48.05 -8.01
N TYR A 78 -14.15 -47.96 -9.21
CA TYR A 78 -13.27 -48.97 -9.82
C TYR A 78 -11.77 -48.60 -9.85
N GLY A 79 -11.38 -47.42 -9.38
CA GLY A 79 -9.98 -46.96 -9.33
C GLY A 79 -9.29 -47.26 -8.00
N THR A 80 -7.96 -47.46 -8.01
CA THR A 80 -7.13 -47.58 -6.79
C THR A 80 -7.24 -46.33 -5.90
N THR A 81 -7.26 -46.49 -4.58
CA THR A 81 -7.41 -45.42 -3.57
C THR A 81 -6.48 -44.22 -3.80
N ALA A 82 -5.21 -44.47 -4.14
CA ALA A 82 -4.23 -43.42 -4.43
C ALA A 82 -4.61 -42.51 -5.62
N GLN A 83 -5.37 -43.03 -6.59
CA GLN A 83 -5.81 -42.28 -7.76
C GLN A 83 -7.06 -41.44 -7.47
N VAL A 84 -7.89 -41.87 -6.52
CA VAL A 84 -9.07 -41.13 -6.04
C VAL A 84 -8.64 -39.91 -5.24
N ASP A 85 -7.66 -40.06 -4.35
CA ASP A 85 -7.16 -38.96 -3.52
C ASP A 85 -6.49 -37.86 -4.36
N ASP A 86 -5.68 -38.21 -5.36
CA ASP A 86 -5.06 -37.24 -6.29
C ASP A 86 -6.11 -36.47 -7.12
N VAL A 87 -7.18 -37.13 -7.56
CA VAL A 87 -8.28 -36.45 -8.27
C VAL A 87 -9.04 -35.50 -7.35
N ARG A 88 -9.28 -35.90 -6.10
CA ARG A 88 -9.94 -35.06 -5.09
C ARG A 88 -9.14 -33.80 -4.79
N ASP A 89 -7.84 -33.92 -4.52
CA ASP A 89 -6.97 -32.78 -4.24
C ASP A 89 -6.94 -31.77 -5.41
N ARG A 90 -6.95 -32.27 -6.64
CA ARG A 90 -7.02 -31.41 -7.85
C ARG A 90 -8.35 -30.67 -7.96
N VAL A 91 -9.45 -31.33 -7.63
CA VAL A 91 -10.80 -30.72 -7.66
C VAL A 91 -10.92 -29.69 -6.54
N ASP A 92 -10.46 -29.99 -5.33
CA ASP A 92 -10.44 -29.07 -4.20
C ASP A 92 -9.61 -27.81 -4.55
N GLY A 93 -8.43 -28.00 -5.14
CA GLY A 93 -7.59 -26.90 -5.64
C GLY A 93 -8.26 -26.08 -6.75
N PHE A 94 -8.99 -26.73 -7.67
CA PHE A 94 -9.70 -26.04 -8.74
C PHE A 94 -10.89 -25.23 -8.23
N VAL A 95 -11.71 -25.79 -7.33
CA VAL A 95 -12.83 -25.05 -6.72
C VAL A 95 -12.32 -23.89 -5.86
N PHE A 96 -11.23 -24.10 -5.12
CA PHE A 96 -10.57 -23.02 -4.39
C PHE A 96 -10.08 -21.91 -5.32
N LEU A 97 -9.48 -22.26 -6.46
CA LEU A 97 -9.07 -21.29 -7.49
C LEU A 97 -10.27 -20.51 -8.06
N LEU A 98 -11.37 -21.18 -8.37
CA LEU A 98 -12.60 -20.52 -8.83
C LEU A 98 -13.15 -19.56 -7.77
N TYR A 99 -13.18 -19.97 -6.50
CA TYR A 99 -13.57 -19.09 -5.40
C TYR A 99 -12.66 -17.86 -5.31
N GLN A 100 -11.34 -18.03 -5.41
CA GLN A 100 -10.41 -16.91 -5.38
C GLN A 100 -10.62 -15.94 -6.56
N VAL A 101 -10.71 -16.46 -7.77
CA VAL A 101 -10.74 -15.64 -8.99
C VAL A 101 -12.11 -15.02 -9.26
N LEU A 102 -13.21 -15.76 -9.05
CA LEU A 102 -14.56 -15.33 -9.41
C LEU A 102 -15.30 -14.63 -8.26
N TRP A 103 -14.97 -14.93 -7.02
CA TRP A 103 -15.63 -14.33 -5.86
C TRP A 103 -14.72 -13.32 -5.17
N MET A 104 -13.53 -13.77 -4.74
CA MET A 104 -12.70 -12.96 -3.86
C MET A 104 -12.09 -11.76 -4.57
N TYR A 105 -11.36 -11.95 -5.68
CA TYR A 105 -10.72 -10.83 -6.36
C TYR A 105 -11.72 -9.76 -6.83
N PRO A 106 -12.89 -10.07 -7.40
CA PRO A 106 -13.87 -9.06 -7.78
C PRO A 106 -14.41 -8.27 -6.59
N ILE A 107 -14.84 -8.95 -5.52
CA ILE A 107 -15.37 -8.28 -4.33
C ILE A 107 -14.32 -7.38 -3.68
N TYR A 108 -13.07 -7.85 -3.59
CA TYR A 108 -11.97 -7.06 -3.04
C TYR A 108 -11.57 -5.89 -3.93
N SER A 109 -11.69 -6.03 -5.26
CA SER A 109 -11.44 -4.93 -6.20
C SER A 109 -12.48 -3.83 -6.02
N ILE A 110 -13.76 -4.20 -5.89
CA ILE A 110 -14.85 -3.24 -5.60
C ILE A 110 -14.60 -2.56 -4.25
N SER A 111 -14.27 -3.34 -3.21
CA SER A 111 -13.94 -2.79 -1.89
C SER A 111 -12.78 -1.80 -1.95
N PHE A 112 -11.71 -2.14 -2.67
CA PHE A 112 -10.55 -1.27 -2.83
C PHE A 112 -10.89 0.06 -3.48
N ILE A 113 -11.73 0.05 -4.53
CA ILE A 113 -12.19 1.28 -5.21
C ILE A 113 -13.01 2.15 -4.24
N LEU A 114 -14.00 1.55 -3.57
CA LEU A 114 -14.87 2.28 -2.62
C LEU A 114 -14.07 2.86 -1.45
N ASN A 115 -13.16 2.06 -0.88
CA ASN A 115 -12.25 2.49 0.16
C ASN A 115 -11.39 3.67 -0.30
N THR A 116 -10.85 3.64 -1.52
CA THR A 116 -10.02 4.75 -2.04
C THR A 116 -10.80 6.06 -2.09
N ILE A 117 -12.08 6.01 -2.50
CA ILE A 117 -12.97 7.18 -2.53
C ILE A 117 -13.21 7.70 -1.10
N TRP A 118 -13.59 6.82 -0.18
CA TRP A 118 -13.87 7.21 1.21
C TRP A 118 -12.62 7.68 1.96
N TYR A 119 -11.44 7.13 1.67
CA TYR A 119 -10.19 7.62 2.23
C TYR A 119 -9.87 9.03 1.75
N GLN A 120 -10.13 9.33 0.48
CA GLN A 120 -9.96 10.68 -0.04
C GLN A 120 -10.92 11.67 0.66
N GLU A 121 -12.20 11.31 0.82
CA GLU A 121 -13.17 12.14 1.55
C GLU A 121 -12.73 12.42 3.01
N ILE A 122 -12.26 11.38 3.71
CA ILE A 122 -11.75 11.50 5.08
C ILE A 122 -10.53 12.42 5.11
N ALA A 123 -9.61 12.26 4.15
CA ALA A 123 -8.40 13.06 4.08
C ALA A 123 -8.69 14.53 3.80
N ASP A 124 -9.54 14.83 2.82
CA ASP A 124 -9.88 16.19 2.41
C ASP A 124 -10.51 16.96 3.58
N ASP A 125 -11.46 16.35 4.29
CA ASP A 125 -12.14 16.98 5.42
C ASP A 125 -11.21 17.14 6.64
N ALA A 126 -10.41 16.13 6.98
CA ALA A 126 -9.46 16.22 8.09
C ALA A 126 -8.36 17.24 7.81
N TYR A 127 -7.87 17.30 6.57
CA TYR A 127 -6.88 18.29 6.15
C TYR A 127 -7.46 19.70 6.20
N LEU A 128 -8.70 19.89 5.73
CA LEU A 128 -9.38 21.18 5.79
C LEU A 128 -9.53 21.69 7.22
N GLN A 129 -9.81 20.80 8.18
CA GLN A 129 -9.97 21.15 9.60
C GLN A 129 -8.66 21.59 10.28
N LEU A 130 -7.50 21.06 9.89
CA LEU A 130 -6.21 21.38 10.53
C LEU A 130 -5.35 22.36 9.73
N HIS A 131 -5.26 22.17 8.42
CA HIS A 131 -4.30 22.84 7.54
C HIS A 131 -4.97 23.86 6.60
N GLY A 132 -6.30 23.89 6.56
CA GLY A 132 -7.06 24.78 5.69
C GLY A 132 -7.17 24.26 4.26
N LYS A 133 -7.34 25.17 3.29
CA LYS A 133 -7.65 24.78 1.90
C LYS A 133 -6.46 24.05 1.24
N PRO A 134 -6.70 22.94 0.51
CA PRO A 134 -5.66 22.26 -0.25
C PRO A 134 -4.99 23.15 -1.30
N SER A 135 -3.73 22.87 -1.60
CA SER A 135 -2.99 23.57 -2.65
C SER A 135 -3.41 23.05 -4.04
N PRO A 136 -3.75 23.93 -4.99
CA PRO A 136 -4.06 23.52 -6.35
C PRO A 136 -2.80 22.96 -7.02
N THR A 137 -2.90 21.74 -7.56
CA THR A 137 -1.85 21.10 -8.36
C THR A 137 -2.41 20.83 -9.76
N ALA A 138 -1.62 21.07 -10.81
CA ALA A 138 -2.06 20.82 -12.17
C ALA A 138 -2.33 19.32 -12.39
N VAL A 139 -3.44 18.99 -13.05
CA VAL A 139 -3.85 17.59 -13.32
C VAL A 139 -2.74 16.81 -14.03
N THR A 140 -1.99 17.45 -14.93
CA THR A 140 -0.86 16.83 -15.63
C THR A 140 0.27 16.43 -14.69
N ASP A 141 0.56 17.25 -13.68
CA ASP A 141 1.57 16.94 -12.67
C ASP A 141 1.08 15.83 -11.74
N MET A 142 -0.21 15.84 -11.38
CA MET A 142 -0.81 14.75 -10.60
C MET A 142 -0.73 13.40 -11.32
N ILE A 143 -1.11 13.33 -12.60
CA ILE A 143 -1.06 12.09 -13.39
C ILE A 143 0.38 11.60 -13.51
N ARG A 144 1.34 12.50 -13.80
CA ARG A 144 2.75 12.16 -13.91
C ARG A 144 3.28 11.58 -12.59
N ASP A 145 3.02 12.28 -11.50
CA ASP A 145 3.52 11.90 -10.18
C ASP A 145 2.90 10.56 -9.76
N GLU A 146 1.61 10.35 -10.01
CA GLU A 146 0.92 9.09 -9.70
C GLU A 146 1.46 7.90 -10.51
N MET A 147 1.68 8.08 -11.82
CA MET A 147 2.30 7.03 -12.65
C MET A 147 3.71 6.68 -12.17
N TYR A 148 4.53 7.69 -11.86
CA TYR A 148 5.89 7.46 -11.36
C TYR A 148 5.85 6.75 -10.00
N ARG A 149 4.94 7.17 -9.12
CA ARG A 149 4.71 6.55 -7.81
C ARG A 149 4.36 5.08 -7.93
N ALA A 150 3.37 4.74 -8.76
CA ALA A 150 2.92 3.37 -8.93
C ALA A 150 4.06 2.44 -9.36
N ILE A 151 4.89 2.88 -10.32
CA ILE A 151 6.06 2.12 -10.79
C ILE A 151 7.11 2.00 -9.68
N LEU A 152 7.40 3.08 -8.97
CA LEU A 152 8.38 3.10 -7.88
C LEU A 152 7.96 2.18 -6.73
N VAL A 153 6.69 2.26 -6.33
CA VAL A 153 6.09 1.41 -5.30
C VAL A 153 6.12 -0.05 -5.74
N ALA A 154 5.84 -0.37 -7.01
CA ALA A 154 5.93 -1.74 -7.51
C ALA A 154 7.35 -2.32 -7.38
N PHE A 155 8.39 -1.57 -7.77
CA PHE A 155 9.78 -2.01 -7.56
C PHE A 155 10.18 -2.06 -6.08
N PHE A 156 9.64 -1.17 -5.24
CA PHE A 156 9.83 -1.20 -3.79
C PHE A 156 9.14 -2.41 -3.15
N LEU A 157 7.98 -2.83 -3.62
CA LEU A 157 7.35 -4.07 -3.19
C LEU A 157 8.19 -5.28 -3.62
N LEU A 158 8.68 -5.29 -4.86
CA LEU A 158 9.58 -6.34 -5.33
C LEU A 158 10.83 -6.43 -4.45
N GLN A 159 11.49 -5.31 -4.14
CA GLN A 159 12.66 -5.33 -3.26
C GLN A 159 12.33 -5.82 -1.84
N THR A 160 11.11 -5.52 -1.34
CA THR A 160 10.62 -5.98 -0.03
C THR A 160 10.41 -7.49 -0.01
N VAL A 161 9.88 -8.07 -1.09
CA VAL A 161 9.71 -9.51 -1.24
C VAL A 161 11.09 -10.18 -1.35
N LEU A 162 12.00 -9.62 -2.15
CA LEU A 162 13.35 -10.17 -2.29
C LEU A 162 14.15 -10.10 -0.99
N SER A 163 14.00 -9.03 -0.19
CA SER A 163 14.67 -8.93 1.11
C SER A 163 14.20 -10.01 2.08
N TYR A 164 12.94 -10.48 1.97
CA TYR A 164 12.39 -11.52 2.83
C TYR A 164 13.09 -12.87 2.64
N LEU A 165 13.66 -13.10 1.45
CA LEU A 165 14.34 -14.34 1.08
C LEU A 165 15.72 -14.49 1.74
N ILE A 166 16.23 -13.44 2.39
CA ILE A 166 17.52 -13.47 3.07
C ILE A 166 17.38 -14.25 4.39
N PRO A 167 18.18 -15.32 4.64
CA PRO A 167 18.10 -16.08 5.87
C PRO A 167 18.31 -15.22 7.12
N VAL A 168 17.55 -15.50 8.18
CA VAL A 168 17.63 -14.85 9.51
C VAL A 168 17.22 -13.37 9.54
N VAL A 169 17.82 -12.51 8.70
CA VAL A 169 17.58 -11.06 8.69
C VAL A 169 16.46 -10.61 7.76
N GLY A 170 16.01 -11.50 6.86
CA GLY A 170 15.01 -11.17 5.83
C GLY A 170 13.68 -10.68 6.39
N PRO A 171 13.01 -11.41 7.31
CA PRO A 171 11.74 -10.98 7.88
C PRO A 171 11.81 -9.60 8.54
N ALA A 172 12.86 -9.32 9.32
CA ALA A 172 13.06 -8.03 9.96
C ALA A 172 13.25 -6.90 8.93
N THR A 173 14.03 -7.14 7.88
CA THR A 173 14.27 -6.16 6.81
C THR A 173 12.98 -5.86 6.03
N SER A 174 12.22 -6.89 5.68
CA SER A 174 10.93 -6.73 4.99
C SER A 174 9.87 -6.06 5.85
N PHE A 175 9.88 -6.29 7.16
CA PHE A 175 9.03 -5.58 8.10
C PHE A 175 9.32 -4.07 8.09
N VAL A 176 10.60 -3.68 8.11
CA VAL A 176 10.99 -2.27 8.04
C VAL A 176 10.61 -1.65 6.69
N HIS A 177 10.86 -2.35 5.57
CA HIS A 177 10.41 -1.91 4.25
C HIS A 177 8.89 -1.70 4.20
N LEU A 178 8.11 -2.64 4.73
CA LEU A 178 6.66 -2.54 4.73
C LEU A 178 6.17 -1.39 5.64
N SER A 179 6.84 -1.16 6.77
CA SER A 179 6.56 -0.02 7.66
C SER A 179 6.73 1.31 6.94
N TRP A 180 7.82 1.48 6.20
CA TRP A 180 8.02 2.67 5.37
C TRP A 180 6.96 2.83 4.29
N LEU A 181 6.56 1.74 3.64
CA LEU A 181 5.54 1.80 2.59
C LEU A 181 4.16 2.17 3.15
N TYR A 182 3.79 1.62 4.30
CA TYR A 182 2.53 1.94 4.97
C TYR A 182 2.51 3.40 5.45
N SER A 183 3.63 3.87 6.00
CA SER A 183 3.78 5.27 6.35
C SER A 183 3.67 6.17 5.10
N LEU A 184 4.32 5.80 3.98
CA LEU A 184 4.20 6.55 2.73
C LEU A 184 2.73 6.66 2.31
N TYR A 185 1.97 5.56 2.32
CA TYR A 185 0.56 5.59 1.93
C TYR A 185 -0.31 6.47 2.84
N CYS A 186 -0.06 6.48 4.15
CA CYS A 186 -0.84 7.31 5.08
C CYS A 186 -0.51 8.80 4.90
N PHE A 187 0.77 9.15 4.81
CA PHE A 187 1.22 10.55 4.67
C PHE A 187 1.02 11.12 3.27
N GLU A 188 0.88 10.27 2.25
CA GLU A 188 0.74 10.71 0.87
C GLU A 188 -0.47 11.63 0.68
N TYR A 189 -1.59 11.34 1.31
CA TYR A 189 -2.79 12.18 1.25
C TYR A 189 -2.50 13.60 1.77
N LYS A 190 -1.87 13.70 2.94
CA LYS A 190 -1.46 14.99 3.53
C LYS A 190 -0.54 15.76 2.59
N TRP A 191 0.52 15.12 2.10
CA TRP A 191 1.50 15.80 1.25
C TRP A 191 0.94 16.15 -0.13
N SER A 192 0.03 15.33 -0.65
CA SER A 192 -0.66 15.61 -1.92
C SER A 192 -1.60 16.81 -1.78
N LEU A 193 -2.36 16.89 -0.69
CA LEU A 193 -3.20 18.05 -0.37
C LEU A 193 -2.38 19.32 -0.09
N ALA A 194 -1.16 19.16 0.44
CA ALA A 194 -0.20 20.24 0.58
C ALA A 194 0.52 20.62 -0.74
N GLY A 195 0.21 19.97 -1.86
CA GLY A 195 0.79 20.26 -3.17
C GLY A 195 2.27 19.86 -3.33
N TRP A 196 2.76 18.92 -2.51
CA TRP A 196 4.15 18.48 -2.61
C TRP A 196 4.34 17.60 -3.84
N SER A 197 5.43 17.81 -4.59
CA SER A 197 5.84 16.88 -5.64
C SER A 197 6.27 15.53 -5.06
N LEU A 198 6.15 14.48 -5.85
CA LEU A 198 6.58 13.14 -5.42
C LEU A 198 8.06 13.10 -4.98
N GLU A 199 8.95 13.82 -5.67
CA GLU A 199 10.36 13.88 -5.28
C GLU A 199 10.55 14.48 -3.89
N ARG A 200 9.81 15.54 -3.55
CA ARG A 200 9.83 16.15 -2.21
C ARG A 200 9.34 15.18 -1.15
N ARG A 201 8.25 14.45 -1.42
CA ARG A 201 7.69 13.43 -0.51
C ARG A 201 8.72 12.35 -0.19
N LEU A 202 9.35 11.78 -1.22
CA LEU A 202 10.34 10.72 -1.03
C LEU A 202 11.62 11.23 -0.37
N ALA A 203 12.07 12.45 -0.68
CA ALA A 203 13.23 13.04 -0.04
C ALA A 203 13.01 13.28 1.45
N HIS A 204 11.82 13.78 1.82
CA HIS A 204 11.43 13.99 3.22
C HIS A 204 11.34 12.66 3.99
N LEU A 205 10.85 11.60 3.33
CA LEU A 205 10.80 10.26 3.92
C LEU A 205 12.22 9.70 4.16
N GLU A 206 13.12 9.82 3.18
CA GLU A 206 14.53 9.39 3.33
C GLU A 206 15.31 10.19 4.38
N GLN A 207 14.94 11.45 4.61
CA GLN A 207 15.53 12.30 5.64
C GLN A 207 15.08 11.87 7.04
N ASN A 208 13.79 11.57 7.22
CA ASN A 208 13.21 11.18 8.52
C ASN A 208 12.87 9.68 8.57
N TRP A 209 13.73 8.85 7.98
CA TRP A 209 13.46 7.42 7.76
C TRP A 209 13.12 6.68 9.04
N ALA A 210 13.76 7.03 10.16
CA ALA A 210 13.56 6.37 11.44
C ALA A 210 12.16 6.65 12.01
N TYR A 211 11.71 7.91 11.95
CA TYR A 211 10.35 8.30 12.32
C TYR A 211 9.31 7.54 11.49
N PHE A 212 9.46 7.50 10.17
CA PHE A 212 8.48 6.83 9.30
C PHE A 212 8.49 5.30 9.45
N ALA A 213 9.65 4.70 9.77
CA ALA A 213 9.69 3.29 10.18
C ALA A 213 8.88 3.07 11.47
N GLY A 214 9.05 3.95 12.45
CA GLY A 214 8.32 3.90 13.71
C GLY A 214 6.83 4.07 13.52
N PHE A 215 6.40 5.09 12.78
CA PHE A 215 4.99 5.37 12.51
C PHE A 215 4.28 4.21 11.79
N GLY A 216 4.92 3.63 10.78
CA GLY A 216 4.35 2.51 10.04
C GLY A 216 4.31 1.21 10.82
N SER A 217 5.21 1.03 11.80
CA SER A 217 5.42 -0.27 12.45
C SER A 217 4.20 -0.86 13.18
N PRO A 218 3.33 -0.11 13.90
CA PRO A 218 2.13 -0.69 14.51
C PRO A 218 1.14 -1.19 13.45
N PHE A 219 1.04 -0.45 12.34
CA PHE A 219 0.17 -0.83 11.23
C PHE A 219 0.71 -2.09 10.53
N THR A 220 2.01 -2.13 10.27
CA THR A 220 2.68 -3.30 9.70
C THR A 220 2.61 -4.51 10.62
N LEU A 221 2.77 -4.34 11.93
CA LEU A 221 2.66 -5.42 12.91
C LEU A 221 1.28 -6.10 12.86
N ALA A 222 0.21 -5.32 12.68
CA ALA A 222 -1.15 -5.85 12.57
C ALA A 222 -1.39 -6.66 11.28
N THR A 223 -0.62 -6.45 10.22
CA THR A 223 -0.86 -7.06 8.90
C THR A 223 0.22 -8.05 8.44
N PHE A 224 1.44 -7.98 8.98
CA PHE A 224 2.62 -8.69 8.45
C PHE A 224 2.63 -10.18 8.78
N PHE A 225 2.16 -10.57 9.96
CA PHE A 225 2.21 -11.95 10.45
C PHE A 225 0.91 -12.73 10.21
N VAL A 226 -0.08 -12.12 9.57
CA VAL A 226 -1.36 -12.75 9.26
C VAL A 226 -1.40 -13.22 7.80
N PRO A 227 -2.25 -14.22 7.46
CA PRO A 227 -2.41 -14.64 6.08
C PRO A 227 -2.74 -13.47 5.15
N ASN A 228 -2.23 -13.49 3.92
CA ASN A 228 -2.39 -12.40 2.92
C ASN A 228 -3.82 -11.88 2.79
N PHE A 229 -4.80 -12.78 2.90
CA PHE A 229 -6.21 -12.42 2.84
C PHE A 229 -6.67 -11.59 4.04
N VAL A 230 -6.37 -12.07 5.25
CA VAL A 230 -6.65 -11.38 6.51
C VAL A 230 -5.91 -10.04 6.57
N SER A 231 -4.66 -10.03 6.10
CA SER A 231 -3.82 -8.84 5.97
C SER A 231 -4.52 -7.70 5.20
N LYS A 232 -5.16 -8.00 4.06
CA LYS A 232 -5.92 -7.01 3.26
C LYS A 232 -7.16 -6.47 4.00
N GLY A 233 -7.88 -7.33 4.71
CA GLY A 233 -9.03 -6.93 5.52
C GLY A 233 -8.62 -6.00 6.66
N ILE A 234 -7.61 -6.39 7.44
CA ILE A 234 -7.05 -5.57 8.52
C ILE A 234 -6.51 -4.25 7.97
N PHE A 235 -5.82 -4.29 6.82
CA PHE A 235 -5.34 -3.08 6.15
C PHE A 235 -6.47 -2.09 5.90
N ALA A 236 -7.58 -2.54 5.30
CA ALA A 236 -8.69 -1.67 4.98
C ALA A 236 -9.41 -1.10 6.22
N LEU A 237 -9.42 -1.85 7.32
CA LEU A 237 -10.01 -1.38 8.58
C LEU A 237 -9.14 -0.34 9.30
N LEU A 238 -7.83 -0.55 9.31
CA LEU A 238 -6.88 0.32 10.03
C LEU A 238 -6.45 1.54 9.23
N PHE A 239 -6.41 1.45 7.90
CA PHE A 239 -5.95 2.53 7.03
C PHE A 239 -6.55 3.92 7.35
N PRO A 240 -7.89 4.10 7.47
CA PRO A 240 -8.46 5.42 7.75
C PRO A 240 -8.01 6.00 9.10
N VAL A 241 -7.73 5.15 10.10
CA VAL A 241 -7.23 5.57 11.41
C VAL A 241 -5.81 6.11 11.29
N PHE A 242 -4.91 5.36 10.64
CA PHE A 242 -3.52 5.79 10.44
C PHE A 242 -3.40 6.98 9.47
N LEU A 243 -4.29 7.08 8.49
CA LEU A 243 -4.42 8.25 7.61
C LEU A 243 -4.73 9.52 8.43
N LEU A 244 -5.73 9.47 9.32
CA LEU A 244 -6.05 10.60 10.19
C LEU A 244 -4.90 10.96 11.12
N GLN A 245 -4.18 9.96 11.66
CA GLN A 245 -2.97 10.20 12.45
C GLN A 245 -1.89 10.92 11.63
N ALA A 246 -1.67 10.50 10.40
CA ALA A 246 -0.69 11.13 9.51
C ALA A 246 -1.06 12.58 9.20
N ILE A 247 -2.35 12.90 9.03
CA ILE A 247 -2.83 14.28 8.85
C ILE A 247 -2.58 15.13 10.11
N ALA A 248 -2.85 14.57 11.29
CA ALA A 248 -2.68 15.23 12.58
C ALA A 248 -1.23 15.41 13.04
N CYS A 249 -0.29 14.63 12.49
CA CYS A 249 1.11 14.66 12.92
C CYS A 249 1.98 15.39 11.91
N ASP A 250 2.80 16.33 12.40
CA ASP A 250 3.91 16.88 11.64
C ASP A 250 5.20 16.26 12.21
N PRO A 251 5.95 15.48 11.42
CA PRO A 251 7.28 15.06 11.83
C PRO A 251 8.15 16.32 11.95
N GLU A 252 8.59 16.61 13.16
CA GLU A 252 9.48 17.74 13.41
C GLU A 252 10.77 17.53 12.60
N THR A 253 11.08 18.49 11.72
CA THR A 253 12.31 18.46 10.91
C THR A 253 13.47 19.06 11.69
N GLU A 254 13.48 18.88 13.02
CA GLU A 254 14.51 19.46 13.88
C GLU A 254 15.87 18.84 13.55
N GLY A 255 16.61 19.51 12.67
CA GLY A 255 18.01 19.91 12.86
C GLY A 255 19.04 18.82 13.19
N ASN A 256 18.71 17.54 13.11
CA ASN A 256 19.67 16.47 13.35
C ASN A 256 20.47 16.25 12.07
N GLU A 257 21.39 17.18 11.78
CA GLU A 257 22.50 16.97 10.84
C GLU A 257 23.28 15.67 11.16
N ALA A 258 23.13 15.15 12.38
CA ALA A 258 23.66 13.88 12.84
C ALA A 258 23.03 12.65 12.16
N LEU A 259 21.80 12.72 11.65
CA LEU A 259 21.14 11.59 10.98
C LEU A 259 21.47 11.61 9.48
N GLN A 260 22.29 10.66 9.05
CA GLN A 260 22.54 10.45 7.63
C GLN A 260 21.26 10.03 6.91
N LYS A 261 20.99 10.69 5.78
CA LYS A 261 19.90 10.35 4.87
C LYS A 261 20.04 8.90 4.42
N LEU A 262 18.99 8.10 4.61
CA LEU A 262 18.98 6.70 4.18
C LEU A 262 18.37 6.61 2.76
N PRO A 263 19.14 6.24 1.72
CA PRO A 263 18.65 6.21 0.34
C PRO A 263 17.85 4.93 0.03
N MET A 264 16.82 4.64 0.82
CA MET A 264 16.00 3.42 0.76
C MET A 264 15.25 3.23 -0.57
N PHE A 265 14.92 4.32 -1.28
CA PHE A 265 14.26 4.23 -2.58
C PHE A 265 15.24 4.14 -3.74
N ARG A 266 16.56 4.19 -3.50
CA ARG A 266 17.57 4.27 -4.57
C ARG A 266 17.47 3.12 -5.57
N PHE A 267 17.32 1.91 -5.07
CA PHE A 267 17.19 0.71 -5.92
C PHE A 267 15.90 0.77 -6.75
N SER A 268 14.75 1.01 -6.11
CA SER A 268 13.47 1.14 -6.79
C SER A 268 13.47 2.27 -7.83
N ARG A 269 13.97 3.45 -7.47
CA ARG A 269 14.10 4.60 -8.38
C ARG A 269 14.93 4.26 -9.61
N TRP A 270 16.05 3.56 -9.42
CA TRP A 270 16.91 3.17 -10.54
C TRP A 270 16.13 2.30 -11.53
N TRP A 271 15.45 1.26 -11.05
CA TRP A 271 14.64 0.38 -11.90
C TRP A 271 13.44 1.09 -12.54
N SER A 272 12.73 1.95 -11.80
CA SER A 272 11.64 2.77 -12.35
C SER A 272 12.13 3.63 -13.52
N LEU A 273 13.30 4.26 -13.38
CA LEU A 273 13.88 5.09 -14.43
C LEU A 273 14.32 4.25 -15.63
N GLN A 274 14.89 3.06 -15.42
CA GLN A 274 15.25 2.16 -16.52
C GLN A 274 14.00 1.71 -17.30
N LEU A 275 12.92 1.35 -16.60
CA LEU A 275 11.66 0.97 -17.23
C LEU A 275 11.07 2.12 -18.03
N LEU A 276 10.98 3.32 -17.44
CA LEU A 276 10.46 4.51 -18.12
C LEU A 276 11.30 4.89 -19.34
N ARG A 277 12.63 4.77 -19.27
CA ARG A 277 13.51 4.98 -20.43
C ARG A 277 13.20 3.99 -21.55
N ARG A 278 13.08 2.69 -21.23
CA ARG A 278 12.74 1.65 -22.22
C ARG A 278 11.38 1.89 -22.87
N ILE A 279 10.36 2.25 -22.08
CA ILE A 279 9.03 2.59 -22.59
C ILE A 279 9.11 3.83 -23.50
N GLY A 280 9.86 4.86 -23.09
CA GLY A 280 10.07 6.07 -23.90
C GLY A 280 10.73 5.78 -25.25
N HIS A 281 11.73 4.90 -25.28
CA HIS A 281 12.35 4.45 -26.53
C HIS A 281 11.38 3.65 -27.42
N ALA A 282 10.60 2.74 -26.83
CA ALA A 282 9.64 1.91 -27.56
C ALA A 282 8.46 2.70 -28.14
N THR A 283 8.02 3.75 -27.45
CA THR A 283 6.90 4.61 -27.88
C THR A 283 7.31 5.73 -28.83
N GLY A 284 8.61 5.87 -29.14
CA GLY A 284 9.12 6.93 -30.02
C GLY A 284 8.92 8.34 -29.46
N LEU A 285 8.65 8.48 -28.16
CA LEU A 285 8.51 9.76 -27.46
C LEU A 285 9.87 10.47 -27.43
N LYS A 286 10.15 11.23 -28.49
CA LYS A 286 11.36 12.06 -28.58
C LYS A 286 11.41 13.02 -27.39
N THR A 287 12.50 12.95 -26.63
CA THR A 287 12.79 13.84 -25.51
C THR A 287 12.76 15.30 -25.99
N LYS A 288 12.44 16.27 -25.11
CA LYS A 288 12.49 17.71 -25.46
C LYS A 288 13.78 18.11 -26.19
N ALA A 289 14.92 17.54 -25.80
CA ALA A 289 16.21 17.71 -26.47
C ALA A 289 16.22 17.24 -27.93
N GLN A 290 15.66 16.06 -28.23
CA GLN A 290 15.56 15.54 -29.59
C GLN A 290 14.60 16.37 -30.45
N ARG A 291 13.48 16.85 -29.89
CA ARG A 291 12.55 17.75 -30.60
C ARG A 291 13.15 19.13 -30.88
N ALA A 292 13.97 19.65 -29.96
CA ALA A 292 14.68 20.92 -30.13
C ALA A 292 15.76 20.81 -31.22
N MET A 293 16.51 19.71 -31.25
CA MET A 293 17.54 19.43 -32.25
C MET A 293 16.93 19.25 -33.65
N GLU A 294 15.75 18.64 -33.74
CA GLU A 294 15.03 18.44 -35.00
C GLU A 294 14.42 19.74 -35.55
N LYS A 295 13.93 20.63 -34.67
CA LYS A 295 13.53 22.00 -35.05
C LYS A 295 14.71 22.83 -35.54
N GLN A 296 15.87 22.72 -34.87
CA GLN A 296 17.09 23.42 -35.27
C GLN A 296 17.63 22.91 -36.62
N ASN A 297 17.54 21.60 -36.90
CA ASN A 297 17.93 21.03 -38.19
C ASN A 297 16.94 21.34 -39.32
N ARG A 298 15.64 21.51 -39.02
CA ARG A 298 14.65 21.97 -40.02
C ARG A 298 14.82 23.45 -40.36
N GLY A 299 15.12 24.31 -39.37
CA GLY A 299 15.36 25.74 -39.60
C GLY A 299 16.68 26.07 -40.32
N LYS A 300 17.62 25.13 -40.41
CA LYS A 300 18.87 25.27 -41.18
C LYS A 300 18.77 24.77 -42.64
N ARG A 301 17.62 24.20 -43.03
CA ARG A 301 17.37 23.67 -44.38
C ARG A 301 16.37 24.50 -45.20
N SER A 302 15.85 25.59 -44.64
CA SER A 302 15.13 26.65 -45.37
C SER A 302 16.06 27.82 -45.60
#